data_AF-A0A9P7SZR6-F1
#
_entry.id   AF-A0A9P7SZR6-F1
#
_cell.length_a   1.000
_cell.length_b   1.000
_cell.length_c   1.000
_cell.angle_alpha   90.00
_cell.angle_beta   90.00
_cell.angle_gamma   90.00
#
_symmetry.space_group_name_H-M   'P 1'
#
loop_
_entity.id
_entity.type
_entity.pdbx_description
1 polymer ?
#
loop_
_entity_poly.entity_id
_entity_poly.type
_entity_poly.pdbx_seq_one_letter_code
_entity_poly.pdbx_strand_id
1 'polypeptide(L)'
;MSSTNQNSSNTTLAETSAGSSAAQSPAPAQEHVFPQPQGDIDIEEALQRKPLRWTFQGQVEANKSRPVAAVSDDDVRKRNLDQAKQDLLEMQGSLYSDTRVRNKSATRLV
;
A
#
# COMPACT_ATOMS: atom_id res chain seq x y z
N MET A 1 3.66 32.83 24.57
CA MET A 1 2.44 32.87 23.73
C MET A 1 1.73 31.54 23.95
N SER A 2 0.59 31.60 24.64
CA SER A 2 -0.18 30.43 25.07
C SER A 2 -1.28 30.11 24.06
N SER A 3 -1.42 28.86 23.67
CA SER A 3 -2.65 28.35 23.04
C SER A 3 -2.82 26.89 23.40
N THR A 4 -3.46 26.69 24.55
CA THR A 4 -4.07 25.43 24.99
C THR A 4 -5.25 25.15 24.08
N ASN A 5 -5.19 24.10 23.27
CA ASN A 5 -6.35 23.64 22.51
C ASN A 5 -7.10 22.59 23.35
N GLN A 6 -8.22 22.99 23.95
CA GLN A 6 -9.11 22.10 24.68
C GLN A 6 -10.00 21.35 23.69
N ASN A 7 -9.82 20.04 23.58
CA ASN A 7 -10.80 19.17 22.93
C ASN A 7 -11.57 18.40 24.00
N SER A 8 -12.67 18.98 24.46
CA SER A 8 -13.64 18.31 25.32
C SER A 8 -14.65 17.58 24.46
N SER A 9 -14.66 16.26 24.56
CA SER A 9 -15.82 15.45 24.20
C SER A 9 -15.96 14.37 25.27
N ASN A 10 -16.71 14.72 26.32
CA ASN A 10 -17.18 13.76 27.30
C ASN A 10 -18.11 12.78 26.59
N THR A 11 -17.73 11.51 26.53
CA THR A 11 -18.71 10.44 26.36
C THR A 11 -18.75 9.68 27.67
N THR A 12 -19.87 9.85 28.36
CA THR A 12 -20.23 9.29 29.65
C THR A 12 -20.01 7.77 29.68
N LEU A 13 -19.12 7.33 30.57
CA LEU A 13 -19.00 5.94 30.99
C LEU A 13 -20.28 5.55 31.75
N ALA A 14 -21.17 4.83 31.09
CA ALA A 14 -22.18 4.05 31.78
C ALA A 14 -21.57 2.68 32.08
N GLU A 15 -21.07 2.52 33.31
CA GLU A 15 -20.90 1.21 33.93
C GLU A 15 -22.27 0.55 34.03
N THR A 16 -22.43 -0.64 33.46
CA THR A 16 -23.54 -1.52 33.80
C THR A 16 -23.00 -2.94 33.87
N SER A 17 -22.65 -3.31 35.10
CA SER A 17 -22.83 -4.62 35.72
C SER A 17 -22.47 -5.86 34.89
N ALA A 18 -21.37 -6.50 35.28
CA ALA A 18 -21.01 -7.85 34.89
C ALA A 18 -22.14 -8.86 35.21
N GLY A 19 -22.83 -9.31 34.17
CA GLY A 19 -23.60 -10.54 34.15
C GLY A 19 -23.03 -11.44 33.06
N SER A 20 -22.40 -12.54 33.43
CA SER A 20 -21.90 -13.56 32.50
C SER A 20 -23.08 -14.23 31.78
N SER A 21 -23.56 -13.63 30.69
CA SER A 21 -24.40 -14.30 29.71
C SER A 21 -23.54 -14.73 28.54
N ALA A 22 -23.72 -15.98 28.12
CA ALA A 22 -22.99 -16.65 27.06
C ALA A 22 -22.71 -15.72 25.87
N ALA A 23 -21.48 -15.74 25.37
CA ALA A 23 -21.06 -15.01 24.18
C ALA A 23 -21.94 -15.43 22.99
N GLN A 24 -23.03 -14.71 22.77
CA GLN A 24 -23.82 -14.80 21.55
C GLN A 24 -22.96 -14.24 20.44
N SER A 25 -22.52 -15.12 19.54
CA SER A 25 -21.93 -14.69 18.27
C SER A 25 -22.88 -13.70 17.61
N PRO A 26 -22.39 -12.56 17.08
CA PRO A 26 -23.24 -11.61 16.39
C PRO A 26 -24.03 -12.34 15.30
N ALA A 27 -25.33 -12.02 15.20
CA ALA A 27 -26.23 -12.64 14.24
C ALA A 27 -25.61 -12.57 12.82
N PRO A 28 -25.80 -13.61 11.98
CA PRO A 28 -25.27 -13.60 10.63
C PRO A 28 -25.79 -12.35 9.89
N ALA A 29 -24.92 -11.70 9.11
CA ALA A 29 -25.19 -10.42 8.48
C ALA A 29 -26.47 -10.40 7.59
N GLN A 30 -26.97 -11.58 7.24
CA GLN A 30 -28.18 -11.81 6.46
C GLN A 30 -29.48 -11.45 7.21
N GLU A 31 -29.45 -11.38 8.55
CA GLU A 31 -30.61 -11.00 9.38
C GLU A 31 -30.70 -9.50 9.64
N HIS A 32 -29.69 -8.72 9.25
CA HIS A 32 -29.71 -7.28 9.40
C HIS A 32 -30.58 -6.64 8.31
N VAL A 33 -31.74 -6.11 8.73
CA VAL A 33 -32.55 -5.23 7.88
C VAL A 33 -31.84 -3.88 7.80
N PHE A 34 -31.14 -3.64 6.68
CA PHE A 34 -30.55 -2.33 6.42
C PHE A 34 -31.68 -1.31 6.20
N PRO A 35 -31.62 -0.14 6.85
CA PRO A 35 -32.60 0.90 6.59
C PRO A 35 -32.52 1.28 5.12
N GLN A 36 -33.67 1.23 4.44
CA GLN A 36 -33.75 1.71 3.07
C GLN A 36 -33.43 3.22 3.07
N PRO A 37 -32.69 3.71 2.08
CA PRO A 37 -32.43 5.14 1.97
C PRO A 37 -33.77 5.88 1.90
N GLN A 38 -33.92 6.90 2.73
CA GLN A 38 -35.13 7.73 2.75
C GLN A 38 -35.08 8.68 1.55
N GLY A 39 -35.52 8.20 0.39
CA GLY A 39 -35.71 9.01 -0.81
C GLY A 39 -34.92 8.55 -2.03
N ASP A 40 -35.24 9.16 -3.17
CA ASP A 40 -34.56 8.93 -4.43
C ASP A 40 -33.12 9.46 -4.36
N ILE A 41 -32.17 8.67 -4.85
CA ILE A 41 -30.78 9.07 -4.91
C ILE A 41 -30.63 10.06 -6.06
N ASP A 42 -30.15 11.27 -5.77
CA ASP A 42 -29.76 12.22 -6.79
C ASP A 42 -28.50 11.71 -7.53
N ILE A 43 -28.72 11.18 -8.73
CA ILE A 43 -27.68 10.58 -9.57
C ILE A 43 -26.73 11.66 -10.08
N GLU A 44 -27.24 12.84 -10.41
CA GLU A 44 -26.43 13.93 -10.97
C GLU A 44 -25.43 14.41 -9.92
N GLU A 45 -25.88 14.60 -8.68
CA GLU A 45 -25.00 14.94 -7.57
C GLU A 45 -23.98 13.82 -7.29
N ALA A 46 -24.43 12.56 -7.28
CA ALA A 46 -23.56 11.41 -7.03
C ALA A 46 -22.41 11.28 -8.05
N LEU A 47 -22.67 11.58 -9.31
CA LEU A 47 -21.66 11.54 -10.37
C LEU A 47 -20.71 12.74 -10.35
N GLN A 48 -21.18 13.90 -9.90
CA GLN A 48 -20.35 15.10 -9.77
C GLN A 48 -19.40 15.05 -8.57
N ARG A 49 -19.73 14.25 -7.55
CA ARG A 49 -18.88 14.07 -6.37
C ARG A 49 -17.53 13.45 -6.78
N LYS A 50 -16.45 13.99 -6.20
CA LYS A 50 -15.13 13.38 -6.36
C LYS A 50 -15.14 11.96 -5.78
N PRO A 51 -14.56 10.99 -6.50
CA PRO A 51 -14.57 9.61 -6.05
C PRO A 51 -13.71 9.45 -4.80
N LEU A 52 -14.15 8.61 -3.86
CA LEU A 52 -13.46 8.41 -2.59
C LEU A 52 -12.07 7.80 -2.80
N ARG A 53 -11.17 8.00 -1.83
CA ARG A 53 -9.77 7.54 -1.89
C ARG A 53 -9.60 6.04 -2.11
N TRP A 54 -10.58 5.21 -1.74
CA TRP A 54 -10.52 3.75 -1.93
C TRP A 54 -10.82 3.32 -3.37
N THR A 55 -11.39 4.21 -4.19
CA THR A 55 -11.58 3.97 -5.62
C THR A 55 -10.26 4.10 -6.38
N PHE A 56 -10.19 3.54 -7.58
CA PHE A 56 -9.00 3.64 -8.43
C PHE A 56 -8.59 5.10 -8.69
N GLN A 57 -9.55 5.93 -9.09
CA GLN A 57 -9.30 7.35 -9.37
C GLN A 57 -8.90 8.11 -8.10
N GLY A 58 -9.52 7.81 -6.95
CA GLY A 58 -9.16 8.39 -5.67
C GLY A 58 -7.76 8.00 -5.19
N GLN A 59 -7.32 6.76 -5.43
CA GLN A 59 -5.94 6.34 -5.15
C GLN A 59 -4.95 7.08 -6.05
N VAL A 60 -5.25 7.24 -7.33
CA VAL A 60 -4.41 7.97 -8.28
C VAL A 60 -4.29 9.45 -7.90
N GLU A 61 -5.40 10.13 -7.57
CA GLU A 61 -5.38 11.53 -7.09
C GLU A 61 -4.61 11.66 -5.77
N ALA A 62 -4.82 10.74 -4.83
CA ALA A 62 -4.06 10.71 -3.57
C ALA A 62 -2.55 10.52 -3.80
N ASN A 63 -2.15 9.65 -4.73
CA ASN A 63 -0.75 9.43 -5.06
C ASN A 63 -0.11 10.61 -5.80
N LYS A 64 -0.88 11.34 -6.63
CA LYS A 64 -0.43 12.59 -7.26
C LYS A 64 -0.19 13.70 -6.24
N SER A 65 -1.03 13.78 -5.21
CA SER A 65 -0.92 14.78 -4.14
C SER A 65 0.18 14.48 -3.12
N ARG A 66 0.67 13.23 -3.07
CA ARG A 66 1.81 12.90 -2.23
C ARG A 66 3.02 13.67 -2.75
N PRO A 67 3.70 14.47 -1.90
CA PRO A 67 5.00 14.99 -2.28
C PRO A 67 5.87 13.76 -2.54
N VAL A 68 6.23 13.55 -3.80
CA VAL A 68 7.31 12.64 -4.16
C VAL A 68 8.51 13.15 -3.37
N ALA A 69 8.95 12.39 -2.36
CA ALA A 69 10.19 12.69 -1.67
C ALA A 69 11.22 13.01 -2.74
N ALA A 70 11.76 14.23 -2.66
CA ALA A 70 12.29 14.98 -3.78
C ALA A 70 12.96 14.09 -4.84
N VAL A 71 12.59 14.37 -6.08
CA VAL A 71 13.31 14.04 -7.31
C VAL A 71 14.69 14.74 -7.30
N SER A 72 15.46 14.60 -6.22
CA SER A 72 16.85 15.06 -6.12
C SER A 72 17.81 14.00 -6.67
N ASP A 73 17.30 12.82 -7.02
CA ASP A 73 18.12 11.63 -7.23
C ASP A 73 17.80 10.92 -8.55
N ASP A 74 17.15 11.59 -9.51
CA ASP A 74 16.93 10.99 -10.83
C ASP A 74 18.24 10.70 -11.56
N ASP A 75 19.23 11.60 -11.44
CA ASP A 75 20.57 11.41 -11.97
C ASP A 75 21.33 10.30 -11.25
N VAL A 76 21.15 10.18 -9.93
CA VAL A 76 21.77 9.11 -9.14
C VAL A 76 21.10 7.77 -9.41
N ARG A 77 19.77 7.74 -9.57
CA ARG A 77 19.04 6.55 -9.98
C ARG A 77 19.48 6.09 -11.37
N LYS A 78 19.67 7.02 -12.31
CA LYS A 78 20.19 6.70 -13.64
C LYS A 78 21.61 6.14 -13.58
N ARG A 79 22.51 6.77 -12.81
CA ARG A 79 23.88 6.24 -12.58
C ARG A 79 23.87 4.86 -11.93
N ASN A 80 23.02 4.63 -10.93
CA ASN A 80 22.89 3.35 -10.26
C ASN A 80 22.38 2.26 -11.23
N LEU A 81 21.45 2.59 -12.12
CA LEU A 81 20.97 1.66 -13.16
C LEU A 81 22.04 1.37 -14.21
N ASP A 82 22.78 2.39 -14.65
CA ASP A 82 23.88 2.22 -15.60
C ASP A 82 25.00 1.37 -14.99
N GLN A 83 25.31 1.57 -13.70
CA GLN A 83 26.28 0.76 -12.97
C GLN A 83 25.80 -0.69 -12.82
N ALA A 84 24.55 -0.90 -12.39
CA ALA A 84 23.98 -2.24 -12.25
C ALA A 84 23.94 -3.00 -13.59
N LYS A 85 23.73 -2.30 -14.70
CA LYS A 85 23.83 -2.89 -16.05
C LYS A 85 25.24 -3.38 -16.34
N GLN A 86 26.27 -2.60 -16.01
CA GLN A 86 27.66 -3.02 -16.23
C GLN A 86 28.04 -4.22 -15.36
N ASP A 87 27.70 -4.19 -14.07
CA ASP A 87 27.93 -5.32 -13.14
C ASP A 87 27.30 -6.61 -13.67
N LEU A 88 26.07 -6.54 -14.18
CA LEU A 88 25.37 -7.71 -14.71
C LEU A 88 26.06 -8.29 -15.97
N LEU A 89 26.58 -7.42 -16.85
CA LEU A 89 27.36 -7.84 -18.01
C LEU A 89 28.71 -8.46 -17.61
N GLU A 90 29.37 -7.90 -16.59
CA GLU A 90 30.63 -8.42 -16.08
C GLU A 90 30.46 -9.79 -15.40
N MET A 91 29.41 -9.94 -14.58
CA MET A 91 29.04 -11.22 -13.98
C MET A 91 28.72 -12.28 -15.03
N GLN A 92 28.02 -11.90 -16.11
CA GLN A 92 27.75 -12.79 -17.22
C GLN A 92 29.05 -13.22 -17.92
N GLY A 93 29.96 -12.28 -18.22
CA GLY A 93 31.26 -12.58 -18.82
C GLY A 93 32.15 -13.47 -17.95
N SER A 94 32.11 -13.29 -16.63
CA SER A 94 32.80 -14.12 -15.64
C SER A 94 32.26 -15.56 -15.64
N LEU A 95 30.93 -15.74 -15.65
CA LEU A 95 30.29 -17.05 -15.75
C LEU A 95 30.66 -17.82 -17.04
N TYR A 96 30.73 -17.13 -18.18
CA TYR A 96 31.09 -17.77 -19.46
C TYR A 96 32.58 -18.12 -19.58
N SER A 97 33.46 -17.39 -18.90
CA SER A 97 34.90 -17.66 -18.92
C SER A 97 35.29 -18.75 -17.92
N ASP A 98 34.71 -18.75 -16.72
CA ASP A 98 35.01 -19.74 -15.68
C ASP A 98 34.53 -21.15 -16.04
N THR A 99 33.34 -21.28 -16.65
CA THR A 99 32.83 -22.56 -17.17
C THR A 99 33.70 -23.12 -18.30
N ARG A 100 34.27 -22.25 -19.15
CA ARG A 100 35.12 -22.66 -20.28
C ARG A 100 36.51 -23.14 -19.85
N VAL A 101 37.08 -22.54 -18.79
CA VAL A 101 38.35 -22.99 -18.20
C VAL A 101 38.15 -24.33 -17.50
N ARG A 102 37.08 -24.47 -16.70
CA ARG A 102 36.75 -25.70 -15.98
C ARG A 102 36.56 -26.90 -16.92
N ASN A 103 35.94 -26.68 -18.09
CA ASN A 103 35.71 -27.72 -19.09
C ASN A 103 36.97 -28.12 -19.88
N LYS A 104 37.97 -27.23 -20.03
CA LYS A 104 39.25 -27.55 -20.69
C LYS A 104 40.19 -28.38 -19.82
N SER A 105 40.15 -28.18 -18.50
CA SER A 105 40.94 -28.93 -17.54
C SER A 105 40.52 -30.40 -17.42
N ALA A 106 39.25 -30.70 -17.75
CA ALA A 106 38.69 -32.05 -17.67
C ALA A 106 39.10 -32.97 -18.85
N THR A 107 39.67 -32.42 -19.94
CA THR A 107 39.95 -33.18 -21.17
C THR A 107 41.42 -33.63 -21.30
N ARG A 108 42.30 -33.30 -20.34
CA ARG A 108 43.73 -33.66 -20.40
C ARG A 108 44.10 -34.71 -19.35
N LEU A 109 43.50 -35.89 -19.45
CA LEU A 109 43.91 -37.11 -18.75
C LEU A 109 43.35 -38.29 -19.55
N VAL A 110 44.12 -38.76 -20.55
CA VAL A 110 44.22 -40.13 -21.10
C VAL A 110 45.41 -40.13 -22.05
#